data_AF-A0A9P9TR45-F1
#
_entry.id   AF-A0A9P9TR45-F1
#
_cell.length_a   1.000
_cell.length_b   1.000
_cell.length_c   1.000
_cell.angle_alpha   90.00
_cell.angle_beta   90.00
_cell.angle_gamma   90.00
#
_symmetry.space_group_name_H-M   'P 1'
#
loop_
_entity.id
_entity.type
_entity.pdbx_description
1 polymer ?
#
loop_
_entity_poly.entity_id
_entity_poly.type
_entity_poly.pdbx_seq_one_letter_code
_entity_poly.pdbx_strand_id
1 'polypeptide(L)'
;MAQIDVLLNLIDTRPDAILASLAQHPQLASARDAHGYSLVHAAASYNQLPLLRDLVQKYSANVDILDEDGESPLFACEKAEVARCLVEELGADTSIRNEDGNTAEEKIGEEEGEGHEVYQYLKSARTGGRRLSAGEVETKDVHPPPPLPEGLNVEMGTMSEEAAGDAPDPEIRRRIEELAARPDYESDEVQRQLRELVQDVVTGIGGDQDGRSVRRRVD
;
A
#
# COMPACT_ATOMS: atom_id res chain seq x y z
N MET A 1 25.93 -1.86 21.94
CA MET A 1 24.85 -2.48 21.16
C MET A 1 23.55 -2.18 21.87
N ALA A 2 22.58 -1.65 21.14
CA ALA A 2 21.15 -1.70 21.42
C ALA A 2 20.56 -0.89 22.59
N GLN A 3 21.02 0.35 22.84
CA GLN A 3 20.32 1.21 23.81
C GLN A 3 18.88 1.53 23.38
N ILE A 4 18.63 1.57 22.07
CA ILE A 4 17.29 1.75 21.49
C ILE A 4 16.44 0.49 21.63
N ASP A 5 16.96 -0.71 21.32
CA ASP A 5 16.19 -1.96 21.39
C ASP A 5 15.73 -2.25 22.82
N VAL A 6 16.56 -1.91 23.83
CA VAL A 6 16.15 -2.01 25.23
C VAL A 6 14.97 -1.07 25.50
N LEU A 7 14.96 0.14 24.95
CA LEU A 7 13.83 1.07 25.13
C LEU A 7 12.58 0.60 24.37
N LEU A 8 12.72 0.07 23.16
CA LEU A 8 11.60 -0.47 22.39
C LEU A 8 10.88 -1.60 23.14
N ASN A 9 11.63 -2.50 23.79
CA ASN A 9 11.07 -3.58 24.62
C ASN A 9 10.44 -3.12 25.95
N LEU A 10 10.52 -1.83 26.30
CA LEU A 10 9.95 -1.27 27.53
C LEU A 10 8.69 -0.45 27.28
N ILE A 11 8.26 -0.32 26.03
CA ILE A 11 7.12 0.52 25.63
C ILE A 11 5.83 0.06 26.30
N ASP A 12 5.61 -1.26 26.36
CA ASP A 12 4.42 -1.88 26.93
C ASP A 12 4.48 -2.02 28.46
N THR A 13 5.68 -2.27 29.01
CA THR A 13 5.86 -2.59 30.42
C THR A 13 6.23 -1.40 31.30
N ARG A 14 7.03 -0.44 30.80
CA ARG A 14 7.62 0.66 31.60
C ARG A 14 7.85 1.94 30.78
N PRO A 15 6.79 2.62 30.31
CA PRO A 15 6.93 3.90 29.59
C PRO A 15 7.64 5.00 30.40
N ASP A 16 7.48 5.03 31.73
CA ASP A 16 8.17 5.99 32.59
C ASP A 16 9.70 5.82 32.58
N ALA A 17 10.18 4.58 32.45
CA ALA A 17 11.62 4.30 32.38
C ALA A 17 12.22 4.83 31.07
N ILE A 18 11.42 4.82 29.99
CA ILE A 18 11.80 5.42 28.70
C ILE A 18 11.92 6.94 28.87
N LEU A 19 10.93 7.59 29.47
CA LEU A 19 10.97 9.04 29.72
C LEU A 19 12.16 9.45 30.61
N ALA A 20 12.49 8.66 31.64
CA ALA A 20 13.65 8.89 32.49
C ALA A 20 14.99 8.74 31.73
N SER A 21 15.03 7.83 30.74
CA SER A 21 16.19 7.65 29.87
C SER A 21 16.32 8.79 28.87
N LEU A 22 15.20 9.24 28.29
CA LEU A 22 15.14 10.38 27.37
C LEU A 22 15.50 11.70 28.06
N ALA A 23 15.12 11.88 29.33
CA ALA A 23 15.50 13.06 30.09
C ALA A 23 17.03 13.19 30.27
N GLN A 24 17.74 12.05 30.38
CA GLN A 24 19.20 12.02 30.48
C GLN A 24 19.88 12.04 29.09
N HIS A 25 19.21 11.46 28.09
CA HIS A 25 19.72 11.27 26.74
C HIS A 25 18.64 11.61 25.69
N PRO A 26 18.37 12.90 25.42
CA PRO A 26 17.31 13.32 24.50
C PRO A 26 17.48 12.80 23.08
N GLN A 27 18.73 12.56 22.65
CA GLN A 27 19.04 12.01 21.33
C GLN A 27 18.45 10.63 21.07
N LEU A 28 18.06 9.89 22.12
CA LEU A 28 17.41 8.59 21.97
C LEU A 28 15.99 8.70 21.40
N ALA A 29 15.35 9.87 21.47
CA ALA A 29 14.00 10.09 20.92
C ALA A 29 13.95 9.89 19.40
N SER A 30 15.03 10.24 18.70
CA SER A 30 15.19 10.08 17.25
C SER A 30 16.02 8.84 16.88
N ALA A 31 16.40 8.03 17.86
CA ALA A 31 17.16 6.83 17.60
C ALA A 31 16.28 5.78 16.92
N ARG A 32 16.94 4.95 16.12
CA ARG A 32 16.34 3.85 15.37
C ARG A 32 17.14 2.58 15.63
N ASP A 33 16.46 1.45 15.62
CA ASP A 33 17.11 0.14 15.67
C ASP A 33 17.73 -0.23 14.32
N ALA A 34 18.13 -1.51 14.16
CA ALA A 34 18.74 -2.01 12.93
C ALA A 34 17.81 -1.97 11.70
N HIS A 35 16.49 -1.92 11.94
CA HIS A 35 15.42 -1.95 10.96
C HIS A 35 14.84 -0.55 10.71
N GLY A 36 15.45 0.50 11.27
CA GLY A 36 14.90 1.86 11.18
C GLY A 36 13.73 2.11 12.14
N TYR A 37 13.31 1.11 12.91
CA TYR A 37 12.18 1.19 13.82
C TYR A 37 12.51 2.11 15.00
N SER A 38 11.56 2.95 15.39
CA SER A 38 11.80 4.06 16.32
C SER A 38 10.88 4.00 17.53
N LEU A 39 11.17 4.80 18.56
CA LEU A 39 10.25 4.93 19.70
C LEU A 39 8.88 5.49 19.30
N VAL A 40 8.81 6.29 18.23
CA VAL A 40 7.54 6.83 17.71
C VAL A 40 6.73 5.72 17.05
N HIS A 41 7.37 4.85 16.27
CA HIS A 41 6.73 3.65 15.69
C HIS A 41 6.16 2.75 16.79
N ALA A 42 6.97 2.42 17.79
CA ALA A 42 6.53 1.57 18.90
C ALA A 42 5.42 2.23 19.73
N ALA A 43 5.53 3.53 20.04
CA ALA A 43 4.48 4.21 20.80
C ALA A 43 3.14 4.24 20.05
N ALA A 44 3.16 4.31 18.71
CA ALA A 44 1.97 4.23 17.88
C ALA A 44 1.35 2.82 17.91
N SER A 45 2.17 1.77 17.73
CA SER A 45 1.72 0.36 17.76
C SER A 45 1.14 -0.05 19.12
N TYR A 46 1.83 0.28 20.21
CA TYR A 46 1.38 -0.10 21.57
C TYR A 46 0.34 0.84 22.19
N ASN A 47 -0.27 1.73 21.39
CA ASN A 47 -1.29 2.70 21.83
C ASN A 47 -0.83 3.59 23.02
N GLN A 48 0.45 3.95 23.05
CA GLN A 48 1.04 4.75 24.14
C GLN A 48 0.91 6.25 23.85
N LEU A 49 -0.33 6.75 23.81
CA LEU A 49 -0.64 8.16 23.52
C LEU A 49 0.16 9.18 24.37
N PRO A 50 0.32 9.01 25.70
CA PRO A 50 1.10 9.96 26.49
C PRO A 50 2.58 10.00 26.09
N LEU A 51 3.17 8.82 25.86
CA LEU A 51 4.55 8.69 25.44
C LEU A 51 4.75 9.27 24.04
N LEU A 52 3.83 8.99 23.12
CA LEU A 52 3.85 9.51 21.76
C LEU A 52 3.86 11.05 21.74
N ARG A 53 2.98 11.68 22.54
CA ARG A 53 2.94 13.14 22.70
C ARG A 53 4.25 13.67 23.27
N ASP A 54 4.80 13.05 24.31
CA ASP A 54 6.07 13.46 24.89
C ASP A 54 7.23 13.34 23.88
N LEU A 55 7.32 12.25 23.12
CA LEU A 55 8.36 12.05 22.12
C LEU A 55 8.39 13.18 21.10
N VAL A 56 7.23 13.54 20.53
CA VAL A 56 7.13 14.55 19.47
C VAL A 56 7.18 15.97 20.05
N GLN A 57 6.39 16.28 21.07
CA GLN A 57 6.24 17.65 21.57
C GLN A 57 7.39 18.08 22.49
N LYS A 58 7.89 17.19 23.35
CA LYS A 58 8.93 17.50 24.33
C LYS A 58 10.32 17.17 23.84
N TYR A 59 10.49 16.07 23.12
CA TYR A 59 11.79 15.63 22.61
C TYR A 59 12.00 15.90 21.11
N SER A 60 11.03 16.53 20.45
CA SER A 60 11.12 16.90 19.02
C SER A 60 11.45 15.71 18.11
N ALA A 61 10.97 14.51 18.46
CA ALA A 61 11.05 13.35 17.59
C ALA A 61 10.26 13.63 16.30
N ASN A 62 10.83 13.21 15.17
CA ASN A 62 10.13 13.32 13.89
C ASN A 62 8.92 12.38 13.89
N VAL A 63 7.72 12.94 13.74
CA VAL A 63 6.46 12.18 13.66
C VAL A 63 6.36 11.38 12.36
N ASP A 64 7.06 11.82 11.31
CA ASP A 64 7.12 11.20 9.98
C ASP A 64 8.46 10.45 9.78
N ILE A 65 9.04 9.93 10.85
CA ILE A 65 10.28 9.13 10.77
C ILE A 65 10.00 7.84 9.99
N LEU A 66 10.88 7.48 9.05
CA LEU A 66 10.71 6.27 8.24
C LEU A 66 11.59 5.13 8.78
N ASP A 67 11.03 3.92 8.79
CA ASP A 67 11.76 2.67 8.99
C ASP A 67 12.38 2.13 7.68
N GLU A 68 12.82 0.87 7.66
CA GLU A 68 13.43 0.25 6.47
C GLU A 68 12.45 0.03 5.32
N ASP A 69 11.18 -0.22 5.61
CA ASP A 69 10.13 -0.44 4.61
C ASP A 69 9.54 0.89 4.11
N GLY A 70 10.11 2.02 4.55
CA GLY A 70 9.62 3.35 4.24
C GLY A 70 8.30 3.68 4.95
N GLU A 71 7.96 2.93 5.99
CA GLU A 71 6.74 3.12 6.76
C GLU A 71 6.97 4.20 7.81
N SER A 72 5.98 5.09 7.95
CA SER A 72 5.92 6.06 9.05
C SER A 72 5.19 5.47 10.27
N PRO A 73 5.23 6.09 11.46
CA PRO A 73 4.48 5.65 12.64
C PRO A 73 2.98 5.52 12.41
N LEU A 74 2.43 6.17 11.37
CA LEU A 74 1.04 6.05 11.00
C LEU A 74 0.67 4.65 10.47
N PHE A 75 1.61 3.95 9.83
CA PHE A 75 1.41 2.58 9.32
C PHE A 75 1.28 1.57 10.47
N ALA A 76 2.02 1.80 11.56
CA ALA A 76 2.02 0.94 12.74
C ALA A 76 0.80 1.15 13.68
N CYS A 77 -0.18 1.98 13.30
CA CYS A 77 -1.31 2.29 14.16
C CYS A 77 -2.35 1.16 14.22
N GLU A 78 -2.61 0.64 15.41
CA GLU A 78 -3.69 -0.33 15.62
C GLU A 78 -5.06 0.32 15.89
N LYS A 79 -5.07 1.53 16.47
CA LYS A 79 -6.31 2.19 16.91
C LYS A 79 -6.51 3.56 16.27
N ALA A 80 -7.77 3.87 15.95
CA ALA A 80 -8.14 5.17 15.39
C ALA A 80 -7.81 6.34 16.32
N GLU A 81 -7.78 6.12 17.64
CA GLU A 81 -7.37 7.14 18.61
C GLU A 81 -5.90 7.56 18.46
N VAL A 82 -5.00 6.63 18.12
CA VAL A 82 -3.58 6.91 17.85
C VAL A 82 -3.43 7.64 16.52
N ALA A 83 -4.09 7.15 15.48
CA ALA A 83 -4.07 7.80 14.18
C ALA A 83 -4.59 9.25 14.26
N ARG A 84 -5.66 9.50 15.04
CA ARG A 84 -6.15 10.85 15.35
C ARG A 84 -5.10 11.70 16.04
N CYS A 85 -4.46 11.17 17.07
CA CYS A 85 -3.40 11.90 17.78
C CYS A 85 -2.26 12.26 16.83
N LEU A 86 -1.76 11.31 16.04
CA LEU A 86 -0.70 11.55 15.05
C LEU A 86 -1.09 12.63 14.05
N VAL A 87 -2.26 12.53 13.44
CA VAL A 87 -2.68 13.43 12.35
C VAL A 87 -3.13 14.80 12.87
N GLU A 88 -4.00 14.84 13.87
CA GLU A 88 -4.64 16.09 14.33
C GLU A 88 -3.81 16.83 15.37
N GLU A 89 -3.10 16.13 16.26
CA GLU A 89 -2.35 16.76 17.35
C GLU A 89 -0.86 16.92 17.02
N LEU A 90 -0.28 15.93 16.34
CA LEU A 90 1.16 15.86 16.09
C LEU A 90 1.55 16.24 14.65
N GLY A 91 0.57 16.37 13.75
CA GLY A 91 0.76 16.85 12.38
C GLY A 91 1.41 15.84 11.44
N ALA A 92 1.19 14.54 11.65
CA ALA A 92 1.70 13.47 10.80
C ALA A 92 1.16 13.57 9.37
N ASP A 93 2.03 13.33 8.39
CA ASP A 93 1.67 13.35 6.98
C ASP A 93 1.02 12.01 6.56
N THR A 94 -0.26 12.08 6.19
CA THR A 94 -1.04 10.93 5.72
C THR A 94 -0.77 10.55 4.26
N SER A 95 0.02 11.36 3.55
CA SER A 95 0.34 11.17 2.12
C SER A 95 1.65 10.41 1.87
N ILE A 96 2.40 10.11 2.93
CA ILE A 96 3.63 9.31 2.85
C ILE A 96 3.32 7.94 2.26
N ARG A 97 4.16 7.51 1.33
CA ARG A 97 4.11 6.19 0.71
C ARG A 97 5.32 5.37 1.13
N ASN A 98 5.07 4.12 1.52
CA ASN A 98 6.10 3.14 1.84
C ASN A 98 6.84 2.66 0.57
N GLU A 99 7.76 1.71 0.71
CA GLU A 99 8.52 1.17 -0.43
C GLU A 99 7.65 0.45 -1.48
N ASP A 100 6.50 -0.12 -1.09
CA ASP A 100 5.51 -0.67 -2.02
C ASP A 100 4.69 0.40 -2.75
N GLY A 101 4.88 1.68 -2.39
CA GLY A 101 4.13 2.80 -2.95
C GLY A 101 2.76 2.99 -2.30
N ASN A 102 2.46 2.32 -1.19
CA ASN A 102 1.19 2.41 -0.47
C ASN A 102 1.23 3.47 0.62
N THR A 103 0.15 4.22 0.79
CA THR A 103 -0.08 5.05 1.98
C THR A 103 -0.51 4.19 3.17
N ALA A 104 -0.39 4.73 4.39
CA ALA A 104 -0.82 4.02 5.61
C ALA A 104 -2.28 3.54 5.52
N GLU A 105 -3.16 4.33 4.91
CA GLU A 105 -4.54 3.92 4.69
C GLU A 105 -4.64 2.74 3.71
N GLU A 106 -3.93 2.78 2.59
CA GLU A 106 -3.97 1.72 1.56
C GLU A 106 -3.45 0.40 2.14
N LYS A 107 -2.28 0.42 2.80
CA LYS A 107 -1.67 -0.75 3.43
C LYS A 107 -2.58 -1.40 4.49
N ILE A 108 -3.10 -0.60 5.43
CA ILE A 108 -4.03 -1.08 6.48
C ILE A 108 -5.32 -1.63 5.84
N GLY A 109 -5.82 -0.99 4.78
CA GLY A 109 -7.00 -1.47 4.06
C GLY A 109 -6.76 -2.80 3.33
N GLU A 110 -5.56 -3.04 2.82
CA GLU A 110 -5.17 -4.30 2.17
C GLU A 110 -4.97 -5.44 3.18
N GLU A 111 -4.37 -5.17 4.35
CA GLU A 111 -4.05 -6.20 5.34
C GLU A 111 -5.20 -6.51 6.30
N GLU A 112 -5.80 -5.49 6.90
CA GLU A 112 -6.83 -5.61 7.94
C GLU A 112 -8.26 -5.48 7.37
N GLY A 113 -8.38 -4.97 6.14
CA GLY A 113 -9.65 -4.77 5.45
C GLY A 113 -10.32 -3.43 5.76
N GLU A 114 -11.36 -3.11 4.98
CA GLU A 114 -12.09 -1.85 5.10
C GLU A 114 -12.83 -1.69 6.44
N GLY A 115 -12.99 -2.75 7.22
CA GLY A 115 -13.61 -2.70 8.55
C GLY A 115 -12.71 -2.09 9.63
N HIS A 116 -11.41 -1.95 9.37
CA HIS A 116 -10.45 -1.49 10.36
C HIS A 116 -10.69 -0.02 10.76
N GLU A 117 -10.67 0.28 12.06
CA GLU A 117 -11.04 1.61 12.56
C GLU A 117 -10.06 2.70 12.08
N VAL A 118 -8.76 2.38 11.98
CA VAL A 118 -7.74 3.30 11.46
C VAL A 118 -7.94 3.57 9.98
N TYR A 119 -8.26 2.55 9.19
CA TYR A 119 -8.57 2.70 7.77
C TYR A 119 -9.74 3.67 7.59
N GLN A 120 -10.84 3.44 8.31
CA GLN A 120 -12.03 4.29 8.23
C GLN A 120 -11.74 5.73 8.64
N TYR A 121 -10.90 5.92 9.67
CA TYR A 121 -10.46 7.24 10.08
C TYR A 121 -9.63 7.93 9.00
N LEU A 122 -8.58 7.30 8.48
CA LEU A 122 -7.71 7.89 7.47
C LEU A 122 -8.47 8.18 6.17
N LYS A 123 -9.35 7.27 5.74
CA LYS A 123 -10.27 7.48 4.61
C LYS A 123 -11.18 8.69 4.83
N SER A 124 -11.70 8.83 6.03
CA SER A 124 -12.53 9.98 6.42
C SER A 124 -11.72 11.27 6.51
N ALA A 125 -10.49 11.24 7.02
CA ALA A 125 -9.60 12.38 7.10
C ALA A 125 -9.21 12.89 5.69
N ARG A 126 -8.90 11.97 4.77
CA ARG A 126 -8.57 12.29 3.37
C ARG A 126 -9.77 12.84 2.60
N THR A 127 -10.96 12.26 2.80
CA THR A 127 -12.20 12.71 2.13
C THR A 127 -12.79 13.98 2.77
N GLY A 128 -12.61 14.16 4.08
CA GLY A 128 -13.04 15.32 4.86
C GLY A 128 -12.15 16.55 4.64
N GLY A 129 -10.82 16.36 4.50
CA GLY A 129 -9.89 17.43 4.13
C GLY A 129 -10.13 18.00 2.73
N ARG A 130 -10.73 17.20 1.83
CA ARG A 130 -11.13 17.66 0.48
C ARG A 130 -12.37 18.56 0.45
N ARG A 131 -12.98 18.85 1.62
CA ARG A 131 -14.15 19.75 1.75
C ARG A 131 -13.83 21.18 2.17
N LEU A 132 -12.55 21.54 2.40
CA LEU A 132 -12.12 22.92 2.75
C LEU A 132 -11.07 23.52 1.81
N SER A 133 -11.02 23.07 0.55
CA SER A 133 -10.36 23.81 -0.55
C SER A 133 -11.38 24.42 -1.52
N ALA A 134 -12.44 25.02 -0.97
CA ALA A 134 -13.25 26.00 -1.70
C ALA A 134 -12.76 27.40 -1.32
N GLY A 135 -11.73 27.90 -2.01
CA GLY A 135 -11.30 29.28 -1.77
C GLY A 135 -10.06 29.81 -2.47
N GLU A 136 -9.51 29.18 -3.52
CA GLU A 136 -8.74 29.95 -4.51
C GLU A 136 -9.31 29.66 -5.88
N VAL A 137 -10.17 30.59 -6.28
CA VAL A 137 -10.80 30.66 -7.59
C VAL A 137 -9.85 31.47 -8.45
N GLU A 138 -9.04 30.82 -9.27
CA GLU A 138 -8.59 31.41 -10.52
C GLU A 138 -9.56 30.93 -11.61
N THR A 139 -10.70 31.61 -11.74
CA THR A 139 -11.52 31.49 -12.94
C THR A 139 -10.85 32.30 -14.04
N LYS A 140 -10.06 31.61 -14.85
CA LYS A 140 -9.86 31.99 -16.24
C LYS A 140 -10.28 30.82 -17.12
N ASP A 141 -11.35 31.08 -17.85
CA ASP A 141 -11.74 30.41 -19.10
C ASP A 141 -12.43 29.04 -18.99
N VAL A 142 -13.71 29.06 -18.58
CA VAL A 142 -14.69 28.15 -19.19
C VAL A 142 -15.07 28.75 -20.54
N HIS A 143 -14.25 28.50 -21.56
CA HIS A 143 -14.63 28.79 -22.95
C HIS A 143 -15.32 27.53 -23.52
N PRO A 144 -16.57 27.62 -24.04
CA PRO A 144 -17.16 26.51 -24.80
C PRO A 144 -16.28 26.20 -26.02
N PRO A 145 -16.10 24.94 -26.44
CA PRO A 145 -15.21 24.65 -27.56
C PRO A 145 -15.66 25.43 -28.82
N PRO A 146 -14.75 26.10 -29.55
CA PRO A 146 -15.10 26.81 -30.78
C PRO A 146 -15.56 25.80 -31.84
N PRO A 147 -16.52 26.16 -32.72
CA PRO A 147 -16.87 25.33 -33.87
C PRO A 147 -15.66 25.26 -34.82
N LEU A 148 -15.36 24.05 -35.28
CA LEU A 148 -14.27 23.79 -36.22
C LEU A 148 -14.51 24.54 -37.54
N PRO A 149 -13.49 25.20 -38.12
CA PRO A 149 -13.58 25.76 -39.46
C PRO A 149 -13.65 24.64 -40.51
N GLU A 150 -14.49 24.84 -41.53
CA GLU A 150 -14.67 23.94 -42.66
C GLU A 150 -13.34 23.67 -43.37
N GLY A 151 -12.97 22.39 -43.53
CA GLY A 151 -11.94 21.97 -44.48
C GLY A 151 -10.76 21.14 -43.95
N LEU A 152 -10.87 20.48 -42.78
CA LEU A 152 -9.83 19.55 -42.30
C LEU A 152 -10.35 18.11 -42.32
N ASN A 153 -9.71 17.29 -43.15
CA ASN A 153 -10.03 15.90 -43.40
C ASN A 153 -9.77 15.04 -42.15
N VAL A 154 -10.80 14.35 -41.66
CA VAL A 154 -10.70 13.38 -40.56
C VAL A 154 -10.16 12.07 -41.13
N GLU A 155 -8.91 11.71 -40.81
CA GLU A 155 -8.50 10.30 -40.82
C GLU A 155 -8.66 9.76 -39.40
N MET A 156 -9.86 9.23 -39.18
CA MET A 156 -10.22 8.40 -38.04
C MET A 156 -9.42 7.10 -38.15
N GLY A 157 -8.27 7.06 -37.49
CA GLY A 157 -7.63 5.81 -37.11
C GLY A 157 -8.41 5.18 -35.95
N THR A 158 -9.40 4.35 -36.28
CA THR A 158 -9.92 3.33 -35.36
C THR A 158 -8.76 2.40 -35.00
N MET A 159 -8.10 2.60 -33.87
CA MET A 159 -7.32 1.52 -33.26
C MET A 159 -8.32 0.66 -32.49
N SER A 160 -8.68 -0.44 -33.14
CA SER A 160 -9.57 -1.49 -32.65
C SER A 160 -9.15 -2.01 -31.27
N GLU A 161 -10.14 -2.33 -30.45
CA GLU A 161 -10.04 -3.31 -29.38
C GLU A 161 -9.63 -4.67 -29.96
N GLU A 162 -8.32 -4.94 -30.06
CA GLU A 162 -7.81 -6.30 -30.27
C GLU A 162 -6.52 -6.51 -29.49
N ALA A 163 -6.69 -6.76 -28.19
CA ALA A 163 -5.82 -7.66 -27.44
C ALA A 163 -6.66 -8.32 -26.35
N ALA A 164 -7.70 -9.05 -26.79
CA ALA A 164 -8.22 -10.16 -26.01
C ALA A 164 -7.05 -11.14 -25.84
N GLY A 165 -6.39 -11.10 -24.68
CA GLY A 165 -5.63 -12.25 -24.21
C GLY A 165 -6.62 -13.41 -24.15
N ASP A 166 -6.39 -14.41 -24.98
CA ASP A 166 -7.26 -15.56 -25.17
C ASP A 166 -7.70 -16.10 -23.80
N ALA A 167 -9.00 -16.29 -23.62
CA ALA A 167 -9.50 -16.85 -22.37
C ALA A 167 -8.94 -18.28 -22.28
N PRO A 168 -8.42 -18.72 -21.11
CA PRO A 168 -7.87 -20.06 -20.97
C PRO A 168 -8.92 -21.08 -21.41
N ASP A 169 -8.50 -22.07 -22.21
CA ASP A 169 -9.36 -23.10 -22.79
C ASP A 169 -10.44 -23.55 -21.79
N PRO A 170 -11.72 -23.57 -22.18
CA PRO A 170 -12.83 -23.84 -21.26
C PRO A 170 -12.74 -25.23 -20.62
N GLU A 171 -12.00 -26.15 -21.24
CA GLU A 171 -11.69 -27.47 -20.70
C GLU A 171 -10.72 -27.41 -19.51
N ILE A 172 -9.71 -26.53 -19.56
CA ILE A 172 -8.71 -26.37 -18.51
C ILE A 172 -9.36 -25.75 -17.27
N ARG A 173 -10.18 -24.70 -17.46
CA ARG A 173 -10.94 -24.07 -16.38
C ARG A 173 -11.87 -25.06 -15.67
N ARG A 174 -12.55 -25.92 -16.42
CA ARG A 174 -13.42 -26.97 -15.87
C ARG A 174 -12.64 -27.99 -15.05
N ARG A 175 -11.41 -28.33 -15.47
CA ARG A 175 -10.57 -29.32 -14.80
C ARG A 175 -9.95 -28.80 -13.50
N ILE A 176 -9.58 -27.51 -13.46
CA ILE A 176 -9.15 -26.82 -12.23
C ILE A 176 -10.30 -26.80 -11.20
N GLU A 177 -11.51 -26.42 -11.63
CA GLU A 177 -12.68 -26.34 -10.74
C GLU A 177 -13.10 -27.71 -10.21
N GLU A 178 -13.01 -28.77 -11.02
CA GLU A 178 -13.27 -30.15 -10.60
C GLU A 178 -12.29 -30.64 -9.54
N LEU A 179 -10.99 -30.35 -9.70
CA LEU A 179 -9.95 -30.70 -8.71
C LEU A 179 -10.11 -29.88 -7.42
N ALA A 180 -10.48 -28.61 -7.53
CA ALA A 180 -10.73 -27.72 -6.40
C ALA A 180 -11.97 -28.13 -5.58
N ALA A 181 -12.97 -28.76 -6.20
CA ALA A 181 -14.22 -29.16 -5.56
C ALA A 181 -14.18 -30.55 -4.90
N ARG A 182 -13.06 -31.29 -4.99
CA ARG A 182 -12.96 -32.62 -4.34
C ARG A 182 -12.74 -32.47 -2.83
N PRO A 183 -13.35 -33.35 -2.01
CA PRO A 183 -13.18 -33.31 -0.56
C PRO A 183 -11.74 -33.62 -0.10
N ASP A 184 -10.94 -34.26 -0.98
CA ASP A 184 -9.52 -34.56 -0.77
C ASP A 184 -8.61 -33.49 -1.37
N TYR A 185 -9.08 -32.24 -1.49
CA TYR A 185 -8.35 -31.11 -2.06
C TYR A 185 -6.96 -30.92 -1.46
N GLU A 186 -6.81 -31.15 -0.16
CA GLU A 186 -5.55 -31.00 0.60
C GLU A 186 -4.57 -32.16 0.39
N SER A 187 -4.97 -33.22 -0.33
CA SER A 187 -4.10 -34.35 -0.64
C SER A 187 -2.98 -33.90 -1.58
N ASP A 188 -1.75 -34.35 -1.30
CA ASP A 188 -0.55 -34.06 -2.10
C ASP A 188 -0.73 -34.37 -3.59
N GLU A 189 -1.52 -35.40 -3.92
CA GLU A 189 -1.79 -35.78 -5.31
C GLU A 189 -2.69 -34.77 -6.02
N VAL A 190 -3.75 -34.28 -5.35
CA VAL A 190 -4.71 -33.31 -5.91
C VAL A 190 -4.07 -31.94 -6.03
N GLN A 191 -3.32 -31.52 -5.01
CA GLN A 191 -2.55 -30.28 -5.01
C GLN A 191 -1.47 -30.27 -6.10
N ARG A 192 -0.83 -31.41 -6.37
CA ARG A 192 0.15 -31.54 -7.45
C ARG A 192 -0.50 -31.42 -8.82
N GLN A 193 -1.62 -32.13 -9.05
CA GLN A 193 -2.36 -32.07 -10.32
C GLN A 193 -2.90 -30.65 -10.59
N LEU A 194 -3.41 -29.97 -9.56
CA LEU A 194 -3.87 -28.59 -9.68
C LEU A 194 -2.73 -27.62 -10.00
N ARG A 195 -1.58 -27.75 -9.32
CA ARG A 195 -0.39 -26.93 -9.59
C ARG A 195 0.15 -27.14 -10.99
N GLU A 196 0.24 -28.38 -11.45
CA GLU A 196 0.67 -28.71 -12.82
C GLU A 196 -0.23 -28.06 -13.86
N LEU A 197 -1.55 -28.12 -13.65
CA LEU A 197 -2.53 -27.56 -14.58
C LEU A 197 -2.54 -26.02 -14.61
N VAL A 198 -2.35 -25.38 -13.45
CA VAL A 198 -2.21 -23.91 -13.36
C VAL A 198 -0.88 -23.45 -13.96
N GLN A 199 0.20 -24.22 -13.74
CA GLN A 199 1.50 -23.92 -14.32
C GLN A 199 1.49 -24.04 -15.84
N ASP A 200 0.81 -25.05 -16.40
CA ASP A 200 0.66 -25.24 -17.84
C ASP A 200 -0.05 -24.04 -18.50
N VAL A 201 -1.11 -23.49 -17.88
CA VAL A 201 -1.79 -22.26 -18.34
C VAL A 201 -0.87 -21.04 -18.29
N VAL A 202 -0.10 -20.89 -17.21
CA VAL A 202 0.84 -19.77 -17.05
C VAL A 202 1.99 -19.86 -18.06
N THR A 203 2.47 -21.07 -18.35
CA THR A 203 3.54 -21.29 -19.33
C THR A 203 3.06 -21.36 -20.78
N GLY A 204 1.78 -21.64 -21.00
CA GLY A 204 1.13 -21.78 -22.32
C GLY A 204 0.84 -20.45 -23.03
N ILE A 205 0.92 -19.31 -22.33
CA ILE A 205 0.76 -17.96 -22.93
C ILE A 205 1.98 -17.55 -23.78
N GLY A 206 3.04 -18.37 -23.86
CA GLY A 206 4.25 -18.13 -24.67
C GLY A 206 4.45 -19.09 -25.85
N GLY A 207 3.42 -19.78 -26.32
CA GLY A 207 3.57 -20.95 -27.19
C GLY A 207 2.76 -20.94 -28.49
N ASP A 208 2.75 -19.84 -29.26
CA ASP A 208 2.50 -19.93 -30.70
C ASP A 208 3.60 -20.80 -31.32
N GLN A 209 3.33 -22.10 -31.43
CA GLN A 209 3.95 -22.91 -32.48
C GLN A 209 3.36 -22.48 -33.83
N ASP A 210 3.77 -21.30 -34.30
CA ASP A 210 3.67 -20.94 -35.71
C ASP A 210 4.60 -21.87 -36.48
N GLY A 211 4.00 -22.88 -37.10
CA GLY A 211 4.63 -23.75 -38.07
C GLY A 211 5.19 -22.93 -39.22
N ARG A 212 6.50 -22.65 -39.14
CA ARG A 212 7.36 -22.10 -40.20
C ARG A 212 6.93 -22.58 -41.59
N SER A 213 6.16 -21.74 -42.27
CA SER A 213 5.89 -21.86 -43.70
C SER A 213 6.79 -20.90 -44.46
N VAL A 214 8.06 -21.29 -44.64
CA VAL A 214 9.01 -20.55 -45.46
C VAL A 214 8.61 -20.69 -46.93
N ARG A 215 7.91 -19.67 -47.47
CA ARG A 215 7.71 -19.52 -48.92
C ARG A 215 9.06 -19.20 -49.58
N ARG A 216 9.59 -20.19 -50.30
CA ARG A 216 10.73 -20.07 -51.21
C ARG A 216 10.38 -19.08 -52.32
N ARG A 217 11.05 -17.94 -52.34
CA ARG A 217 10.95 -16.96 -53.43
C ARG A 217 11.68 -17.54 -54.65
N VAL A 218 10.92 -17.67 -55.74
CA VAL A 218 11.42 -17.96 -57.08
C VAL A 218 12.05 -16.69 -57.65
N ASP A 219 13.27 -16.82 -58.14
CA ASP A 219 13.80 -16.10 -59.32
C ASP A 219 14.64 -17.12 -60.11
#